data_AF-A0A1S2SYP9-F1
#
_entry.id   AF-A0A1S2SYP9-F1
#
_cell.length_a   1.000
_cell.length_b   1.000
_cell.length_c   1.000
_cell.angle_alpha   90.00
_cell.angle_beta   90.00
_cell.angle_gamma   90.00
#
_symmetry.space_group_name_H-M   'P 1'
#
loop_
_entity.id
_entity.type
_entity.pdbx_description
1 polymer ?
#
loop_
_entity_poly.entity_id
_entity_poly.type
_entity_poly.pdbx_seq_one_letter_code
_entity_poly.pdbx_strand_id
1 'polypeptide(L)'
;MNKQKFRLYDIKAASDLTKLTLEQSCEIWVCDSISFIADQLANGVSIDVAARDWLEIASVAEQTYSKFPELCELGIFSSDNIEKAQPIHLVVSALESLKNTEIRRSAAWLEASCHESRLKAKEYKLDNEIDTLLALVGPLQRVGELEGELKLSLEENDLLLKQLHLCQDRVIEESRKCKEIELRAQEVQQADKIAKNYLRQLEQEISAREQQIIQSVAKIREQPSQLEPPQERFSFLKKMLGKKPKPLTKEKKDAYILSQSDLFDSNWYLSKYPDVADFKAGPVVHYVRCGYLEMRDPSPLFSTQSYLAKNPDVKESGQNPLIHYIKFGRAEGRQV
;
A
#
# COMPACT_ATOMS: atom_id res chain seq x y z
N MET A 1 -42.13 22.50 -68.96
CA MET A 1 -42.68 23.31 -70.07
C MET A 1 -41.85 23.06 -71.32
N ASN A 2 -42.52 22.92 -72.46
CA ASN A 2 -42.00 22.34 -73.71
C ASN A 2 -40.81 23.13 -74.31
N LYS A 3 -39.68 22.45 -74.61
CA LYS A 3 -38.48 22.97 -75.34
C LYS A 3 -38.76 23.45 -76.78
N GLN A 4 -40.03 23.47 -77.21
CA GLN A 4 -40.45 23.76 -78.58
C GLN A 4 -40.98 25.19 -78.79
N LYS A 5 -40.94 26.07 -77.79
CA LYS A 5 -41.69 27.34 -77.82
C LYS A 5 -40.90 28.63 -78.06
N PHE A 6 -39.67 28.54 -78.57
CA PHE A 6 -38.91 29.73 -78.96
C PHE A 6 -38.13 29.46 -80.25
N ARG A 7 -38.86 29.25 -81.35
CA ARG A 7 -38.29 29.45 -82.69
C ARG A 7 -38.76 30.81 -83.18
N LEU A 8 -37.90 31.48 -83.94
CA LEU A 8 -38.06 32.74 -84.69
C LEU A 8 -39.48 33.09 -85.22
N TYR A 9 -40.39 32.12 -85.34
CA TYR A 9 -41.80 32.31 -85.70
C TYR A 9 -42.60 33.15 -84.67
N ASP A 10 -42.22 33.17 -83.39
CA ASP A 10 -43.00 33.88 -82.35
C ASP A 10 -42.70 35.38 -82.25
N ILE A 11 -41.55 35.88 -82.72
CA ILE A 11 -41.25 37.33 -82.71
C ILE A 11 -42.14 38.06 -83.73
N LYS A 12 -42.39 37.43 -84.89
CA LYS A 12 -43.30 37.98 -85.90
C LYS A 12 -44.76 37.92 -85.45
N ALA A 13 -45.17 36.82 -84.81
CA ALA A 13 -46.51 36.70 -84.23
C ALA A 13 -46.76 37.69 -83.08
N ALA A 14 -45.76 37.95 -82.21
CA ALA A 14 -45.87 38.94 -81.14
C ALA A 14 -45.94 40.39 -81.67
N SER A 15 -45.12 40.72 -82.68
CA SER A 15 -45.15 42.00 -83.39
C SER A 15 -46.51 42.28 -84.04
N ASP A 16 -47.07 41.29 -84.73
CA ASP A 16 -48.34 41.44 -85.47
C ASP A 16 -49.57 41.51 -84.54
N LEU A 17 -49.52 40.91 -83.34
CA LEU A 17 -50.64 40.90 -82.39
C LEU A 17 -50.68 42.09 -81.40
N THR A 18 -49.58 42.81 -81.16
CA THR A 18 -49.50 43.77 -80.04
C THR A 18 -49.22 45.23 -80.42
N LYS A 19 -48.96 45.55 -81.71
CA LYS A 19 -48.51 46.89 -82.15
C LYS A 19 -47.29 47.43 -81.38
N LEU A 20 -46.47 46.55 -80.81
CA LEU A 20 -45.23 46.93 -80.14
C LEU A 20 -44.13 47.15 -81.18
N THR A 21 -43.19 48.07 -80.89
CA THR A 21 -41.99 48.17 -81.71
C THR A 21 -41.13 46.92 -81.52
N LEU A 22 -40.28 46.60 -82.51
CA LEU A 22 -39.36 45.46 -82.43
C LEU A 22 -38.44 45.55 -81.20
N GLU A 23 -38.09 46.78 -80.81
CA GLU A 23 -37.32 47.10 -79.60
C GLU A 23 -38.05 46.62 -78.33
N GLN A 24 -39.34 46.94 -78.20
CA GLN A 24 -40.18 46.50 -77.07
C GLN A 24 -40.39 44.98 -77.05
N SER A 25 -40.49 44.34 -78.23
CA SER A 25 -40.65 42.89 -78.32
C SER A 25 -39.36 42.14 -77.93
N CYS A 26 -38.20 42.68 -78.30
CA CYS A 26 -36.89 42.16 -77.87
C CYS A 26 -36.65 42.34 -76.37
N GLU A 27 -37.01 43.49 -75.80
CA GLU A 27 -36.88 43.75 -74.35
C GLU A 27 -37.71 42.77 -73.51
N ILE A 28 -38.97 42.52 -73.89
CA ILE A 28 -39.83 41.56 -73.19
C ILE A 28 -39.25 40.15 -73.28
N TRP A 29 -38.77 39.75 -74.46
CA TRP A 29 -38.17 38.43 -74.66
C TRP A 29 -36.90 38.21 -73.83
N VAL A 30 -36.05 39.24 -73.68
CA VAL A 30 -34.85 39.17 -72.82
C VAL A 30 -35.25 39.06 -71.34
N CYS A 31 -36.22 39.84 -70.88
CA CYS A 31 -36.70 39.79 -69.49
C CYS A 31 -37.33 38.43 -69.13
N ASP A 32 -38.11 37.83 -70.02
CA ASP A 32 -38.70 36.51 -69.83
C ASP A 32 -37.62 35.41 -69.81
N SER A 33 -36.58 35.56 -70.63
CA SER A 33 -35.44 34.62 -70.68
C SER A 33 -34.58 34.67 -69.41
N ILE A 34 -34.37 35.88 -68.85
CA ILE A 34 -33.71 36.09 -67.54
C ILE A 34 -34.50 35.38 -66.43
N SER A 35 -35.82 35.62 -66.40
CA SER A 35 -36.70 35.06 -65.38
C SER A 35 -36.74 33.53 -65.42
N PHE A 36 -36.75 32.93 -66.62
CA PHE A 36 -36.70 31.49 -66.79
C PHE A 36 -35.42 30.86 -66.22
N ILE A 37 -34.26 31.47 -66.45
CA ILE A 37 -32.99 30.90 -66.00
C ILE A 37 -32.78 31.10 -64.49
N ALA A 38 -33.25 32.22 -63.93
CA ALA A 38 -33.32 32.41 -62.48
C ALA A 38 -34.17 31.31 -61.81
N ASP A 39 -35.31 30.94 -62.41
CA ASP A 39 -36.20 29.91 -61.88
C ASP A 39 -35.60 28.48 -62.00
N GLN A 40 -34.85 28.18 -63.08
CA GLN A 40 -34.12 26.89 -63.18
C GLN A 40 -33.06 26.73 -62.08
N LEU A 41 -32.30 27.80 -61.80
CA LEU A 41 -31.26 27.79 -60.77
C LEU A 41 -31.85 27.68 -59.35
N ALA A 42 -32.95 28.38 -59.08
CA ALA A 42 -33.68 28.27 -57.81
C ALA A 42 -34.20 26.83 -57.54
N ASN A 43 -34.49 26.08 -58.61
CA ASN A 43 -34.99 24.72 -58.55
C ASN A 43 -33.88 23.64 -58.58
N GLY A 44 -32.61 24.02 -58.38
CA GLY A 44 -31.50 23.08 -58.18
C GLY A 44 -30.90 22.48 -59.46
N VAL A 45 -31.14 23.09 -60.62
CA VAL A 45 -30.48 22.71 -61.88
C VAL A 45 -29.00 23.09 -61.85
N SER A 46 -28.13 22.20 -62.33
CA SER A 46 -26.68 22.45 -62.38
C SER A 46 -26.35 23.71 -63.19
N ILE A 47 -25.43 24.52 -62.67
CA ILE A 47 -24.93 25.74 -63.31
C ILE A 47 -24.45 25.49 -64.74
N ASP A 48 -23.86 24.33 -65.02
CA ASP A 48 -23.38 23.99 -66.37
C ASP A 48 -24.53 23.84 -67.37
N VAL A 49 -25.69 23.39 -66.90
CA VAL A 49 -26.90 23.22 -67.73
C VAL A 49 -27.57 24.58 -67.93
N ALA A 50 -27.72 25.37 -66.87
CA ALA A 50 -28.27 26.73 -66.96
C ALA A 50 -27.41 27.67 -67.83
N ALA A 51 -26.08 27.57 -67.74
CA ALA A 51 -25.14 28.33 -68.57
C ALA A 51 -25.20 27.91 -70.04
N ARG A 52 -25.44 26.62 -70.33
CA ARG A 52 -25.63 26.13 -71.70
C ARG A 52 -26.93 26.67 -72.30
N ASP A 53 -28.03 26.61 -71.55
CA ASP A 53 -29.33 27.13 -71.99
C ASP A 53 -29.25 28.66 -72.21
N TRP A 54 -28.51 29.39 -71.36
CA TRP A 54 -28.24 30.83 -71.54
C TRP A 54 -27.47 31.13 -72.84
N LEU A 55 -26.45 30.34 -73.16
CA LEU A 55 -25.64 30.50 -74.38
C LEU A 55 -26.44 30.19 -75.64
N GLU A 56 -27.34 29.21 -75.59
CA GLU A 56 -28.22 28.86 -76.71
C GLU A 56 -29.21 30.01 -77.01
N ILE A 57 -29.81 30.60 -75.97
CA ILE A 57 -30.69 31.78 -76.10
C ILE A 57 -29.93 32.97 -76.68
N ALA A 58 -28.72 33.26 -76.19
CA ALA A 58 -27.89 34.35 -76.70
C ALA A 58 -27.51 34.17 -78.19
N SER A 59 -27.20 32.94 -78.60
CA SER A 59 -26.88 32.64 -80.00
C SER A 59 -28.06 32.84 -80.94
N VAL A 60 -29.28 32.48 -80.50
CA VAL A 60 -30.51 32.72 -81.29
C VAL A 60 -30.78 34.21 -81.45
N ALA A 61 -30.54 35.02 -80.42
CA ALA A 61 -30.68 36.48 -80.49
C ALA A 61 -29.69 37.08 -81.52
N GLU A 62 -28.44 36.63 -81.49
CA GLU A 62 -27.38 37.09 -82.40
C GLU A 62 -27.66 36.71 -83.86
N GLN A 63 -28.12 35.48 -84.12
CA GLN A 63 -28.53 35.04 -85.47
C GLN A 63 -29.74 35.82 -86.00
N THR A 64 -30.69 36.15 -85.12
CA THR A 64 -31.87 36.95 -85.48
C THR A 64 -31.47 38.38 -85.86
N TYR A 65 -30.50 38.96 -85.15
CA TYR A 65 -29.93 40.27 -85.43
C TYR A 65 -29.09 40.29 -86.72
N SER A 66 -28.34 39.23 -87.00
CA SER A 66 -27.55 39.09 -88.23
C SER A 66 -28.40 39.09 -89.51
N LYS A 67 -29.64 38.60 -89.46
CA LYS A 67 -30.57 38.56 -90.60
C LYS A 67 -31.41 39.82 -90.77
N PHE A 68 -31.24 40.79 -89.88
CA PHE A 68 -31.99 42.05 -89.89
C PHE A 68 -31.85 42.87 -91.19
N PRO A 69 -30.67 42.92 -91.86
CA PRO A 69 -30.53 43.62 -93.15
C PRO A 69 -31.34 43.01 -94.30
N GLU A 70 -31.41 41.66 -94.38
CA GLU A 70 -32.18 40.94 -95.39
C GLU A 70 -33.71 41.14 -95.20
N LEU A 71 -34.15 41.32 -93.96
CA LEU A 71 -35.55 41.59 -93.62
C LEU A 71 -35.97 43.04 -93.99
N CYS A 72 -35.03 43.98 -93.99
CA CYS A 72 -35.25 45.34 -94.50
C CYS A 72 -35.36 45.36 -96.04
N GLU A 73 -34.57 44.54 -96.76
CA GLU A 73 -34.64 44.44 -98.22
C GLU A 73 -35.96 43.81 -98.73
N LEU A 74 -36.57 42.93 -97.94
CA LEU A 74 -37.90 42.35 -98.24
C LEU A 74 -39.07 43.32 -98.00
N GLY A 75 -38.80 44.59 -97.70
CA GLY A 75 -39.82 45.65 -97.50
C GLY A 75 -40.67 45.47 -96.24
N ILE A 76 -40.24 44.60 -95.31
CA ILE A 76 -40.95 44.33 -94.06
C ILE A 76 -40.66 45.44 -93.02
N PHE A 77 -39.56 46.20 -93.19
CA PHE A 77 -39.13 47.25 -92.26
C PHE A 77 -38.57 48.50 -93.00
N SER A 78 -38.74 49.69 -92.42
CA SER A 78 -38.23 50.96 -92.95
C SER A 78 -36.75 51.20 -92.60
N SER A 79 -35.98 51.70 -93.57
CA SER A 79 -34.54 51.99 -93.47
C SER A 79 -34.16 53.17 -92.54
N ASP A 80 -35.14 53.91 -92.00
CA ASP A 80 -34.89 55.15 -91.25
C ASP A 80 -34.38 54.94 -89.80
N ASN A 81 -34.21 53.70 -89.33
CA ASN A 81 -33.87 53.40 -87.94
C ASN A 81 -32.42 52.92 -87.68
N ILE A 82 -31.54 52.94 -88.68
CA ILE A 82 -30.16 52.41 -88.54
C ILE A 82 -29.30 53.27 -87.59
N GLU A 83 -29.51 54.60 -87.55
CA GLU A 83 -28.77 55.48 -86.64
C GLU A 83 -29.25 55.42 -85.18
N LYS A 84 -30.41 54.80 -84.91
CA LYS A 84 -30.95 54.61 -83.55
C LYS A 84 -30.60 53.26 -82.93
N ALA A 85 -29.77 52.44 -83.58
CA ALA A 85 -29.34 51.13 -83.06
C ALA A 85 -28.14 51.18 -82.09
N GLN A 86 -27.61 52.36 -81.76
CA GLN A 86 -26.59 52.54 -80.71
C GLN A 86 -26.97 52.07 -79.28
N PRO A 87 -28.25 52.05 -78.84
CA PRO A 87 -28.64 51.53 -77.52
C PRO A 87 -28.45 50.02 -77.37
N ILE A 88 -28.53 49.25 -78.45
CA ILE A 88 -28.53 47.77 -78.39
C ILE A 88 -27.14 47.24 -78.01
N HIS A 89 -26.04 47.85 -78.48
CA HIS A 89 -24.69 47.50 -78.06
C HIS A 89 -24.43 47.82 -76.58
N LEU A 90 -25.02 48.91 -76.07
CA LEU A 90 -24.97 49.27 -74.65
C LEU A 90 -25.78 48.29 -73.78
N VAL A 91 -26.94 47.83 -74.27
CA VAL A 91 -27.76 46.81 -73.62
C VAL A 91 -27.05 45.46 -73.62
N VAL A 92 -26.43 45.04 -74.72
CA VAL A 92 -25.63 43.79 -74.79
C VAL A 92 -24.43 43.86 -73.84
N SER A 93 -23.69 44.97 -73.80
CA SER A 93 -22.57 45.14 -72.88
C SER A 93 -23.00 45.20 -71.40
N ALA A 94 -24.15 45.82 -71.11
CA ALA A 94 -24.74 45.83 -69.77
C ALA A 94 -25.22 44.43 -69.35
N LEU A 95 -25.82 43.67 -70.28
CA LEU A 95 -26.22 42.27 -70.07
C LEU A 95 -25.01 41.35 -69.87
N GLU A 96 -23.89 41.58 -70.57
CA GLU A 96 -22.63 40.84 -70.35
C GLU A 96 -21.98 41.19 -69.00
N SER A 97 -22.07 42.45 -68.57
CA SER A 97 -21.60 42.89 -67.26
C SER A 97 -22.45 42.32 -66.11
N LEU A 98 -23.77 42.28 -66.28
CA LEU A 98 -24.72 41.64 -65.36
C LEU A 98 -24.51 40.12 -65.32
N LYS A 99 -24.37 39.46 -66.47
CA LYS A 99 -23.98 38.04 -66.62
C LYS A 99 -22.73 37.74 -65.79
N ASN A 100 -21.68 38.55 -65.91
CA ASN A 100 -20.43 38.32 -65.18
C ASN A 100 -20.53 38.59 -63.67
N THR A 101 -21.38 39.51 -63.23
CA THR A 101 -21.49 39.87 -61.81
C THR A 101 -22.43 38.96 -61.03
N GLU A 102 -23.58 38.56 -61.60
CA GLU A 102 -24.49 37.61 -60.95
C GLU A 102 -23.95 36.18 -60.98
N ILE A 103 -23.30 35.74 -62.05
CA ILE A 103 -22.62 34.44 -62.06
C ILE A 103 -21.51 34.41 -61.01
N ARG A 104 -20.72 35.49 -60.87
CA ARG A 104 -19.70 35.59 -59.82
C ARG A 104 -20.30 35.59 -58.42
N ARG A 105 -21.40 36.31 -58.19
CA ARG A 105 -22.09 36.31 -56.88
C ARG A 105 -22.70 34.95 -56.54
N SER A 106 -23.31 34.29 -57.52
CA SER A 106 -23.92 32.97 -57.34
C SER A 106 -22.85 31.88 -57.15
N ALA A 107 -21.74 31.95 -57.90
CA ALA A 107 -20.59 31.08 -57.70
C ALA A 107 -19.94 31.30 -56.32
N ALA A 108 -19.74 32.56 -55.91
CA ALA A 108 -19.21 32.88 -54.58
C ALA A 108 -20.13 32.41 -53.45
N TRP A 109 -21.46 32.56 -53.61
CA TRP A 109 -22.45 32.06 -52.64
C TRP A 109 -22.48 30.52 -52.58
N LEU A 110 -22.37 29.82 -53.70
CA LEU A 110 -22.29 28.36 -53.74
C LEU A 110 -20.97 27.82 -53.19
N GLU A 111 -19.84 28.47 -53.47
CA GLU A 111 -18.55 28.14 -52.87
C GLU A 111 -18.60 28.34 -51.36
N ALA A 112 -19.17 29.46 -50.88
CA ALA A 112 -19.37 29.72 -49.46
C ALA A 112 -20.30 28.67 -48.80
N SER A 113 -21.42 28.31 -49.45
CA SER A 113 -22.39 27.33 -48.93
C SER A 113 -21.84 25.90 -48.94
N CYS A 114 -21.08 25.51 -49.97
CA CYS A 114 -20.34 24.24 -50.02
C CYS A 114 -19.24 24.19 -48.96
N HIS A 115 -18.53 25.31 -48.75
CA HIS A 115 -17.51 25.43 -47.71
C HIS A 115 -18.13 25.28 -46.32
N GLU A 116 -19.25 25.95 -46.04
CA GLU A 116 -20.00 25.83 -44.79
C GLU A 116 -20.49 24.40 -44.54
N SER A 117 -21.01 23.72 -45.57
CA SER A 117 -21.46 22.33 -45.45
C SER A 117 -20.30 21.36 -45.16
N ARG A 118 -19.12 21.58 -45.76
CA ARG A 118 -17.90 20.80 -45.48
C ARG A 118 -17.37 21.06 -44.06
N LEU A 119 -17.47 22.29 -43.56
CA LEU A 119 -17.10 22.61 -42.18
C LEU A 119 -18.03 21.90 -41.20
N LYS A 120 -19.35 21.97 -41.40
CA LYS A 120 -20.32 21.26 -40.55
C LYS A 120 -20.11 19.75 -40.52
N ALA A 121 -19.77 19.14 -41.66
CA ALA A 121 -19.45 17.72 -41.72
C ALA A 121 -18.16 17.36 -40.95
N LYS A 122 -17.16 18.25 -40.96
CA LYS A 122 -15.93 18.11 -40.16
C LYS A 122 -16.20 18.32 -38.67
N GLU A 123 -17.01 19.30 -38.30
CA GLU A 123 -17.46 19.54 -36.92
C GLU A 123 -18.17 18.31 -36.37
N TYR A 124 -19.16 17.78 -37.09
CA TYR A 124 -19.86 16.56 -36.65
C TYR A 124 -18.92 15.36 -36.49
N LYS A 125 -17.93 15.21 -37.39
CA LYS A 125 -16.93 14.14 -37.24
C LYS A 125 -16.06 14.36 -36.00
N LEU A 126 -15.64 15.59 -35.75
CA LEU A 126 -14.84 15.95 -34.59
C LEU A 126 -15.63 15.75 -33.29
N ASP A 127 -16.92 16.08 -33.27
CA ASP A 127 -17.80 15.89 -32.12
C ASP A 127 -17.94 14.40 -31.77
N ASN A 128 -18.11 13.53 -32.77
CA ASN A 128 -18.12 12.08 -32.53
C ASN A 128 -16.77 11.56 -32.01
N GLU A 129 -15.65 12.08 -32.53
CA GLU A 129 -14.32 11.76 -32.03
C GLU A 129 -14.16 12.24 -30.57
N ILE A 130 -14.65 13.44 -30.23
CA ILE A 130 -14.65 13.96 -28.86
C ILE A 130 -15.50 13.08 -27.94
N ASP A 131 -16.70 12.68 -28.35
CA ASP A 131 -17.58 11.81 -27.55
C ASP A 131 -16.92 10.44 -27.28
N THR A 132 -16.28 9.85 -28.29
CA THR A 132 -15.53 8.60 -28.10
C THR A 132 -14.34 8.76 -27.15
N LEU A 133 -13.62 9.89 -27.19
CA LEU A 133 -12.54 10.20 -26.25
C LEU A 133 -13.06 10.46 -24.83
N LEU A 134 -14.18 11.17 -24.69
CA LEU A 134 -14.83 11.43 -23.40
C LEU A 134 -15.30 10.12 -22.75
N ALA A 135 -15.80 9.16 -23.53
CA ALA A 135 -16.17 7.85 -23.03
C ALA A 135 -15.00 7.06 -22.43
N LEU A 136 -13.74 7.35 -22.84
CA LEU A 136 -12.54 6.71 -22.30
C LEU A 136 -12.04 7.33 -20.98
N VAL A 137 -12.52 8.51 -20.60
CA VAL A 137 -12.08 9.21 -19.37
C VAL A 137 -12.39 8.38 -18.12
N GLY A 138 -13.59 7.79 -18.03
CA GLY A 138 -13.97 6.93 -16.90
C GLY A 138 -13.08 5.68 -16.75
N PRO A 139 -12.91 4.87 -17.81
CA PRO A 139 -11.95 3.76 -17.80
C PRO A 139 -10.53 4.17 -17.42
N LEU A 140 -10.02 5.31 -17.91
CA LEU A 140 -8.69 5.80 -17.57
C LEU A 140 -8.57 6.22 -16.11
N GLN A 141 -9.60 6.85 -15.54
CA GLN A 141 -9.65 7.13 -14.10
C GLN A 141 -9.60 5.84 -13.28
N ARG A 142 -10.34 4.80 -13.70
CA ARG A 142 -10.33 3.50 -13.04
C ARG A 142 -8.96 2.83 -13.08
N VAL A 143 -8.21 2.97 -14.18
CA VAL A 143 -6.82 2.49 -14.25
C VAL A 143 -5.96 3.18 -13.20
N GLY A 144 -6.07 4.51 -13.05
CA GLY A 144 -5.34 5.24 -12.02
C GLY A 144 -5.68 4.81 -10.58
N GLU A 145 -6.96 4.52 -10.30
CA GLU A 145 -7.38 3.95 -9.01
C GLU A 145 -6.74 2.58 -8.76
N LEU A 146 -6.78 1.69 -9.75
CA LEU A 146 -6.20 0.34 -9.66
C LEU A 146 -4.67 0.39 -9.52
N GLU A 147 -3.99 1.33 -10.16
CA GLU A 147 -2.56 1.56 -9.97
C GLU A 147 -2.25 1.98 -8.52
N GLY A 148 -3.10 2.82 -7.93
CA GLY A 148 -3.01 3.20 -6.52
C GLY A 148 -3.21 2.02 -5.58
N GLU A 149 -4.27 1.22 -5.79
CA GLU A 149 -4.55 0.00 -5.01
C GLU A 149 -3.40 -1.02 -5.13
N LEU A 150 -2.88 -1.24 -6.33
CA LEU A 150 -1.76 -2.13 -6.58
C LEU A 150 -0.50 -1.68 -5.84
N LYS A 151 -0.21 -0.36 -5.85
CA LYS A 151 0.95 0.19 -5.14
C LYS A 151 0.84 -0.03 -3.63
N LEU A 152 -0.32 0.22 -3.03
CA LEU A 152 -0.56 -0.03 -1.62
C LEU A 152 -0.41 -1.53 -1.30
N SER A 153 -0.98 -2.39 -2.14
CA SER A 153 -0.85 -3.84 -1.97
C SER A 153 0.61 -4.32 -2.05
N LEU A 154 1.43 -3.74 -2.93
CA LEU A 154 2.86 -4.03 -3.00
C LEU A 154 3.61 -3.59 -1.74
N GLU A 155 3.30 -2.40 -1.22
CA GLU A 155 3.90 -1.90 0.04
C GLU A 155 3.53 -2.79 1.25
N GLU A 156 2.29 -3.26 1.31
CA GLU A 156 1.84 -4.23 2.32
C GLU A 156 2.59 -5.57 2.19
N ASN A 157 2.72 -6.10 0.98
CA ASN A 157 3.47 -7.33 0.73
C ASN A 157 4.94 -7.21 1.14
N ASP A 158 5.59 -6.08 0.86
CA ASP A 158 6.96 -5.81 1.30
C ASP A 158 7.09 -5.77 2.83
N LEU A 159 6.10 -5.20 3.52
CA LEU A 159 6.06 -5.19 4.98
C LEU A 159 5.88 -6.61 5.54
N LEU A 160 4.96 -7.39 4.96
CA LEU A 160 4.73 -8.78 5.35
C LEU A 160 5.97 -9.66 5.13
N LEU A 161 6.68 -9.47 4.01
CA LEU A 161 7.94 -10.17 3.76
C LEU A 161 9.01 -9.86 4.81
N LYS A 162 9.14 -8.58 5.21
CA LYS A 162 10.05 -8.18 6.30
C LYS A 162 9.66 -8.83 7.63
N GLN A 163 8.37 -8.85 7.96
CA GLN A 163 7.88 -9.51 9.18
C GLN A 163 8.11 -11.02 9.15
N LEU A 164 7.94 -11.65 7.99
CA LEU A 164 8.19 -13.08 7.80
C LEU A 164 9.66 -13.41 8.04
N HIS A 165 10.60 -12.65 7.46
CA HIS A 165 12.03 -12.85 7.70
C HIS A 165 12.41 -12.69 9.18
N LEU A 166 11.90 -11.67 9.86
CA LEU A 166 12.12 -11.50 11.30
C LEU A 166 11.58 -12.68 12.12
N CYS A 167 10.42 -13.22 11.74
CA CYS A 167 9.88 -14.41 12.40
C CYS A 167 10.73 -15.66 12.13
N GLN A 168 11.23 -15.83 10.90
CA GLN A 168 12.12 -16.94 10.55
C GLN A 168 13.42 -16.89 11.34
N ASP A 169 14.06 -15.72 11.43
CA ASP A 169 15.29 -15.53 12.20
C ASP A 169 15.08 -15.87 13.68
N ARG A 170 13.97 -15.41 14.27
CA ARG A 170 13.60 -15.75 15.65
C ARG A 170 13.40 -17.25 15.84
N VAL A 171 12.72 -17.93 14.92
CA VAL A 171 12.52 -19.38 15.00
C VAL A 171 13.84 -20.13 14.92
N ILE A 172 14.77 -19.69 14.07
CA ILE A 172 16.11 -20.27 13.96
C ILE A 172 16.89 -20.10 15.28
N GLU A 173 16.85 -18.90 15.87
CA GLU A 173 17.51 -18.62 17.14
C GLU A 173 16.96 -19.48 18.28
N GLU A 174 15.64 -19.57 18.41
CA GLU A 174 15.00 -20.39 19.45
C GLU A 174 15.26 -21.89 19.23
N SER A 175 15.27 -22.35 17.98
CA SER A 175 15.65 -23.74 17.65
C SER A 175 17.10 -24.06 18.09
N ARG A 176 18.02 -23.11 17.90
CA ARG A 176 19.40 -23.24 18.38
C ARG A 176 19.47 -23.31 19.91
N LYS A 177 18.72 -22.46 20.63
CA LYS A 177 18.65 -22.49 22.10
C LYS A 177 18.08 -23.80 22.62
N CYS A 178 17.00 -24.31 22.01
CA CYS A 178 16.42 -25.60 22.35
C CYS A 178 17.45 -26.73 22.21
N LYS A 179 18.24 -26.73 21.13
CA LYS A 179 19.28 -27.75 20.90
C LYS A 179 20.40 -27.70 21.93
N GLU A 180 20.78 -26.50 22.39
CA GLU A 180 21.77 -26.35 23.46
C GLU A 180 21.23 -26.86 24.81
N ILE A 181 19.98 -26.56 25.13
CA ILE A 181 19.31 -27.07 26.34
C ILE A 181 19.21 -28.59 26.31
N GLU A 182 18.88 -29.17 25.16
CA GLU A 182 18.80 -30.62 24.98
C GLU A 182 20.16 -31.30 25.21
N LEU A 183 21.25 -30.72 24.69
CA LEU A 183 22.61 -31.21 24.92
C LEU A 183 22.97 -31.17 26.42
N ARG A 184 22.71 -30.04 27.09
CA ARG A 184 22.96 -29.90 28.53
C ARG A 184 22.12 -30.88 29.36
N ALA A 185 20.87 -31.13 28.95
CA ALA A 185 20.02 -32.12 29.62
C ALA A 185 20.60 -33.54 29.50
N GLN A 186 21.16 -33.90 28.34
CA GLN A 186 21.85 -35.19 28.16
C GLN A 186 23.10 -35.31 29.04
N GLU A 187 23.90 -34.25 29.15
CA GLU A 187 25.07 -34.20 30.04
C GLU A 187 24.68 -34.42 31.50
N VAL A 188 23.63 -33.73 31.96
CA VAL A 188 23.09 -33.89 33.32
C VAL A 188 22.58 -35.30 33.55
N GLN A 189 21.87 -35.89 32.58
CA GLN A 189 21.37 -37.27 32.68
C GLN A 189 22.52 -38.28 32.77
N GLN A 190 23.60 -38.06 32.02
CA GLN A 190 24.80 -38.89 32.09
C GLN A 190 25.48 -38.77 33.46
N ALA A 191 25.63 -37.54 33.97
CA ALA A 191 26.20 -37.28 35.28
C ALA A 191 25.37 -37.94 36.40
N ASP A 192 24.03 -37.85 36.34
CA ASP A 192 23.12 -38.50 37.28
C ASP A 192 23.29 -40.03 37.26
N LYS A 193 23.41 -40.63 36.08
CA LYS A 193 23.66 -42.08 35.93
C LYS A 193 24.98 -42.49 36.60
N ILE A 194 26.04 -41.70 36.40
CA ILE A 194 27.35 -41.95 37.03
C ILE A 194 27.25 -41.83 38.55
N ALA A 195 26.62 -40.75 39.05
CA ALA A 195 26.45 -40.51 40.48
C ALA A 195 25.65 -41.64 41.16
N LYS A 196 24.57 -42.12 40.52
CA LYS A 196 23.78 -43.25 41.02
C LYS A 196 24.57 -44.55 41.10
N ASN A 197 25.43 -44.82 40.12
CA ASN A 197 26.30 -46.00 40.16
C ASN A 197 27.32 -45.90 41.30
N TYR A 198 27.92 -44.71 41.49
CA TYR A 198 28.87 -44.48 42.58
C TYR A 198 28.21 -44.59 43.96
N LEU A 199 27.01 -44.05 44.12
CA LEU A 199 26.22 -44.22 45.35
C LEU A 199 25.97 -45.69 45.68
N ARG A 200 25.56 -46.51 44.70
CA ARG A 200 25.39 -47.96 44.91
C ARG A 200 26.67 -48.65 45.35
N GLN A 201 27.82 -48.26 44.79
CA GLN A 201 29.11 -48.83 45.20
C GLN A 201 29.43 -48.46 46.66
N LEU A 202 29.25 -47.20 47.03
CA LEU A 202 29.47 -46.75 48.41
C LEU A 202 28.52 -47.45 49.40
N GLU A 203 27.25 -47.62 49.04
CA GLU A 203 26.28 -48.35 49.86
C GLU A 203 26.71 -49.81 50.11
N GLN A 204 27.24 -50.48 49.07
CA GLN A 204 27.78 -51.84 49.20
C GLN A 204 29.02 -51.87 50.10
N GLU A 205 29.93 -50.91 49.95
CA GLU A 205 31.12 -50.82 50.82
C GLU A 205 30.77 -50.54 52.27
N ILE A 206 29.83 -49.62 52.53
CA ILE A 206 29.34 -49.32 53.87
C ILE A 206 28.73 -50.58 54.50
N SER A 207 27.85 -51.27 53.79
CA SER A 207 27.23 -52.51 54.26
C SER A 207 28.27 -53.60 54.55
N ALA A 208 29.29 -53.75 53.69
CA ALA A 208 30.38 -54.71 53.93
C ALA A 208 31.20 -54.36 55.18
N ARG A 209 31.53 -53.08 55.38
CA ARG A 209 32.24 -52.61 56.57
C ARG A 209 31.40 -52.77 57.84
N GLU A 210 30.10 -52.49 57.77
CA GLU A 210 29.17 -52.73 58.88
C GLU A 210 29.15 -54.20 59.29
N GLN A 211 29.09 -55.12 58.33
CA GLN A 211 29.17 -56.56 58.63
C GLN A 211 30.51 -56.95 59.26
N GLN A 212 31.63 -56.40 58.78
CA GLN A 212 32.95 -56.63 59.39
C GLN A 212 33.00 -56.13 60.84
N ILE A 213 32.43 -54.95 61.13
CA ILE A 213 32.33 -54.42 62.50
C ILE A 213 31.49 -55.34 63.37
N ILE A 214 30.32 -55.77 62.90
CA ILE A 214 29.45 -56.70 63.64
C ILE A 214 30.20 -58.00 63.97
N GLN A 215 30.90 -58.58 63.00
CA GLN A 215 31.69 -59.80 63.20
C GLN A 215 32.84 -59.60 64.19
N SER A 216 33.56 -58.48 64.11
CA SER A 216 34.67 -58.18 65.04
C SER A 216 34.17 -57.90 66.45
N VAL A 217 33.03 -57.22 66.62
CA VAL A 217 32.37 -57.06 67.93
C VAL A 217 31.90 -58.39 68.50
N ALA A 218 31.36 -59.30 67.68
CA ALA A 218 30.96 -60.65 68.11
C ALA A 218 32.16 -61.46 68.62
N LYS A 219 33.30 -61.44 67.90
CA LYS A 219 34.54 -62.10 68.34
C LYS A 219 35.06 -61.56 69.68
N ILE A 220 34.98 -60.24 69.91
CA ILE A 220 35.35 -59.64 71.20
C ILE A 220 34.42 -60.13 72.32
N ARG A 221 33.12 -60.28 72.04
CA ARG A 221 32.15 -60.83 73.01
C ARG A 221 32.37 -62.30 73.35
N GLU A 222 32.81 -63.10 72.37
CA GLU A 222 33.05 -64.54 72.55
C GLU A 222 34.40 -64.86 73.20
N GLN A 223 35.32 -63.90 73.32
CA GLN A 223 36.49 -64.05 74.17
C GLN A 223 36.07 -64.01 75.65
N PRO A 224 36.18 -65.12 76.41
CA PRO A 224 35.90 -65.09 77.83
C PRO A 224 36.97 -64.22 78.49
N SER A 225 36.52 -63.16 79.15
CA SER A 225 37.35 -62.28 79.96
C SER A 225 38.16 -63.09 80.98
N GLN A 226 39.46 -63.22 80.77
CA GLN A 226 40.45 -63.46 81.84
C GLN A 226 40.74 -62.18 82.65
N LEU A 227 39.93 -61.14 82.50
CA LEU A 227 40.03 -59.91 83.28
C LEU A 227 38.97 -59.95 84.37
N GLU A 228 39.40 -60.27 85.60
CA GLU A 228 38.64 -59.90 86.80
C GLU A 228 38.39 -58.38 86.79
N PRO A 229 37.23 -57.91 87.27
CA PRO A 229 36.89 -56.50 87.21
C PRO A 229 37.84 -55.70 88.12
N PRO A 230 38.47 -54.60 87.63
CA PRO A 230 39.20 -53.69 88.49
C PRO A 230 38.19 -53.05 89.44
N GLN A 231 38.30 -53.38 90.72
CA GLN A 231 37.57 -52.72 91.78
C GLN A 231 37.84 -51.20 91.69
N GLU A 232 36.77 -50.44 91.43
CA GLU A 232 36.63 -49.02 91.76
C GLU A 232 37.66 -48.01 91.21
N ARG A 233 37.87 -47.92 89.89
CA ARG A 233 38.69 -46.81 89.32
C ARG A 233 37.95 -45.70 88.58
N PHE A 234 36.66 -45.84 88.27
CA PHE A 234 35.97 -44.88 87.38
C PHE A 234 34.59 -44.41 87.86
N SER A 235 34.32 -44.44 89.16
CA SER A 235 33.14 -43.76 89.74
C SER A 235 33.16 -42.24 89.46
N PHE A 236 34.36 -41.66 89.34
CA PHE A 236 34.58 -40.26 88.99
C PHE A 236 34.19 -39.93 87.53
N LEU A 237 34.55 -40.79 86.56
CA LEU A 237 34.19 -40.58 85.14
C LEU A 237 32.69 -40.70 84.90
N LYS A 238 31.99 -41.56 85.65
CA LYS A 238 30.52 -41.69 85.57
C LYS A 238 29.80 -40.41 86.02
N LYS A 239 30.41 -39.63 86.93
CA LYS A 239 29.94 -38.30 87.34
C LYS A 239 30.20 -37.22 86.28
N MET A 240 31.23 -37.40 85.44
CA MET A 240 31.58 -36.47 84.36
C MET A 240 30.78 -36.69 83.07
N LEU A 241 30.52 -37.95 82.70
CA LEU A 241 29.87 -38.33 81.45
C LEU A 241 28.32 -38.37 81.53
N GLY A 242 27.74 -38.09 82.69
CA GLY A 242 26.28 -38.10 82.92
C GLY A 242 25.55 -36.81 82.48
N LYS A 243 26.25 -35.80 81.94
CA LYS A 243 25.60 -34.58 81.44
C LYS A 243 25.31 -34.74 79.95
N LYS A 244 24.05 -35.04 79.60
CA LYS A 244 23.56 -34.91 78.22
C LYS A 244 23.97 -33.51 77.69
N PRO A 245 24.56 -33.40 76.48
CA PRO A 245 24.94 -32.09 75.94
C PRO A 245 23.70 -31.20 75.92
N LYS A 246 23.81 -29.99 76.46
CA LYS A 246 22.72 -29.02 76.45
C LYS A 246 22.31 -28.78 74.98
N PRO A 247 21.01 -28.81 74.64
CA PRO A 247 20.57 -28.59 73.28
C PRO A 247 21.08 -27.23 72.78
N LEU A 248 21.53 -27.18 71.51
CA LEU A 248 21.97 -25.92 70.89
C LEU A 248 20.83 -24.89 70.97
N THR A 249 21.15 -23.69 71.42
CA THR A 249 20.22 -22.55 71.44
C THR A 249 19.78 -22.21 70.02
N LYS A 250 18.59 -21.60 69.87
CA LYS A 250 18.06 -21.17 68.57
C LYS A 250 19.08 -20.33 67.78
N GLU A 251 19.71 -19.37 68.45
CA GLU A 251 20.78 -18.53 67.88
C GLU A 251 21.94 -19.36 67.31
N LYS A 252 22.42 -20.37 68.04
CA LYS A 252 23.52 -21.23 67.57
C LYS A 252 23.11 -22.08 66.36
N LYS A 253 21.86 -22.54 66.32
CA LYS A 253 21.33 -23.27 65.16
C LYS A 253 21.23 -22.36 63.94
N ASP A 254 20.71 -21.16 64.15
CA ASP A 254 20.52 -20.15 63.11
C ASP A 254 21.87 -19.65 62.57
N ALA A 255 22.84 -19.37 63.43
CA ALA A 255 24.22 -19.05 63.04
C ALA A 255 24.89 -20.20 62.29
N TYR A 256 24.67 -21.44 62.72
CA TYR A 256 25.18 -22.61 62.01
C TYR A 256 24.61 -22.71 60.59
N ILE A 257 23.29 -22.51 60.42
CA ILE A 257 22.63 -22.53 59.10
C ILE A 257 23.22 -21.45 58.19
N LEU A 258 23.42 -20.23 58.69
CA LEU A 258 24.04 -19.15 57.90
C LEU A 258 25.50 -19.47 57.55
N SER A 259 26.27 -20.03 58.48
CA SER A 259 27.68 -20.38 58.25
C SER A 259 27.89 -21.47 57.20
N GLN A 260 26.87 -22.30 56.95
CA GLN A 260 26.88 -23.35 55.93
C GLN A 260 26.24 -22.88 54.61
N SER A 261 25.79 -21.63 54.54
CA SER A 261 25.13 -21.08 53.36
C SER A 261 26.09 -20.20 52.56
N ASP A 262 26.08 -20.37 51.24
CA ASP A 262 26.81 -19.51 50.31
C ASP A 262 26.26 -18.07 50.23
N LEU A 263 25.16 -17.79 50.94
CA LEU A 263 24.49 -16.48 50.96
C LEU A 263 24.97 -15.57 52.09
N PHE A 264 25.83 -16.06 52.99
CA PHE A 264 26.50 -15.24 53.98
C PHE A 264 28.01 -15.26 53.73
N ASP A 265 28.57 -14.12 53.32
CA ASP A 265 30.01 -13.99 53.11
C ASP A 265 30.63 -13.21 54.27
N SER A 266 31.33 -13.93 55.16
CA SER A 266 31.94 -13.32 56.35
C SER A 266 33.02 -12.29 56.02
N ASN A 267 33.79 -12.50 54.95
CA ASN A 267 34.88 -11.59 54.58
C ASN A 267 34.31 -10.31 53.97
N TRP A 268 33.33 -10.46 53.06
CA TRP A 268 32.64 -9.32 52.47
C TRP A 268 31.85 -8.53 53.53
N TYR A 269 31.17 -9.22 54.44
CA TYR A 269 30.38 -8.58 55.49
C TYR A 269 31.25 -7.71 56.39
N LEU A 270 32.43 -8.20 56.80
CA LEU A 270 33.38 -7.41 57.59
C LEU A 270 34.03 -6.28 56.78
N SER A 271 34.26 -6.48 55.47
CA SER A 271 34.77 -5.43 54.60
C SER A 271 33.76 -4.29 54.39
N LYS A 272 32.46 -4.61 54.28
CA LYS A 272 31.38 -3.63 54.11
C LYS A 272 30.98 -2.98 55.43
N TYR A 273 31.11 -3.70 56.55
CA TYR A 273 30.72 -3.27 57.89
C TYR A 273 31.89 -3.42 58.88
N PRO A 274 32.87 -2.49 58.84
CA PRO A 274 34.06 -2.58 59.69
C PRO A 274 33.75 -2.52 61.20
N ASP A 275 32.63 -1.89 61.58
CA ASP A 275 32.16 -1.81 62.97
C ASP A 275 31.81 -3.18 63.58
N VAL A 276 31.58 -4.19 62.74
CA VAL A 276 31.30 -5.57 63.17
C VAL A 276 32.58 -6.31 63.55
N ALA A 277 33.77 -5.83 63.16
CA ALA A 277 35.03 -6.46 63.49
C ALA A 277 35.26 -6.58 65.01
N ASP A 278 34.74 -5.62 65.78
CA ASP A 278 34.83 -5.61 67.25
C ASP A 278 33.74 -6.46 67.93
N PHE A 279 32.82 -7.05 67.17
CA PHE A 279 31.77 -7.90 67.70
C PHE A 279 32.32 -9.28 68.09
N LYS A 280 32.57 -9.48 69.39
CA LYS A 280 33.24 -10.68 69.95
C LYS A 280 32.68 -12.04 69.53
N ALA A 281 31.41 -12.13 69.12
CA ALA A 281 30.80 -13.39 68.70
C ALA A 281 30.92 -13.68 67.19
N GLY A 282 31.53 -12.77 66.42
CA GLY A 282 31.78 -12.92 64.99
C GLY A 282 30.66 -12.39 64.08
N PRO A 283 30.94 -12.23 62.77
CA PRO A 283 30.05 -11.56 61.82
C PRO A 283 28.74 -12.31 61.58
N VAL A 284 28.78 -13.65 61.54
CA VAL A 284 27.57 -14.48 61.39
C VAL A 284 26.61 -14.26 62.56
N VAL A 285 27.13 -14.29 63.78
CA VAL A 285 26.32 -14.09 64.99
C VAL A 285 25.81 -12.65 65.06
N HIS A 286 26.63 -11.67 64.66
CA HIS A 286 26.18 -10.28 64.54
C HIS A 286 24.96 -10.18 63.62
N TYR A 287 25.01 -10.78 62.43
CA TYR A 287 23.90 -10.73 61.50
C TYR A 287 22.64 -11.41 62.03
N VAL A 288 22.77 -12.55 62.71
CA VAL A 288 21.64 -13.25 63.35
C VAL A 288 20.96 -12.41 64.44
N ARG A 289 21.74 -11.64 65.22
CA ARG A 289 21.21 -10.89 66.37
C ARG A 289 20.78 -9.47 66.04
N CYS A 290 21.55 -8.78 65.20
CA CYS A 290 21.44 -7.34 64.99
C CYS A 290 21.39 -6.98 63.50
N GLY A 291 22.27 -7.57 62.68
CA GLY A 291 22.50 -7.10 61.30
C GLY A 291 21.24 -7.08 60.42
N TYR A 292 20.37 -8.09 60.52
CA TYR A 292 19.12 -8.08 59.74
C TYR A 292 18.10 -7.03 60.22
N LEU A 293 18.08 -6.72 61.52
CA LEU A 293 17.22 -5.67 62.09
C LEU A 293 17.70 -4.29 61.67
N GLU A 294 19.01 -4.14 61.51
CA GLU A 294 19.68 -2.95 60.97
C GLU A 294 19.61 -2.87 59.44
N MET A 295 18.86 -3.77 58.78
CA MET A 295 18.72 -3.83 57.33
C MET A 295 20.06 -4.01 56.57
N ARG A 296 21.09 -4.58 57.22
CA ARG A 296 22.37 -4.84 56.59
C ARG A 296 22.28 -6.04 55.66
N ASP A 297 23.05 -6.03 54.59
CA ASP A 297 23.10 -7.16 53.66
C ASP A 297 24.14 -8.19 54.12
N PRO A 298 23.84 -9.49 54.11
CA PRO A 298 24.76 -10.55 54.51
C PRO A 298 25.82 -10.89 53.45
N SER A 299 25.56 -10.60 52.18
CA SER A 299 26.47 -10.83 51.05
C SER A 299 26.03 -10.01 49.82
N PRO A 300 26.82 -9.95 48.74
CA PRO A 300 26.38 -9.39 47.46
C PRO A 300 25.20 -10.13 46.83
N LEU A 301 24.96 -11.39 47.22
CA LEU A 301 23.98 -12.28 46.62
C LEU A 301 22.61 -12.22 47.30
N PHE A 302 22.46 -11.45 48.38
CA PHE A 302 21.22 -11.34 49.12
C PHE A 302 21.06 -9.94 49.67
N SER A 303 19.96 -9.27 49.31
CA SER A 303 19.61 -7.98 49.92
C SER A 303 18.51 -8.13 50.96
N THR A 304 18.83 -7.78 52.20
CA THR A 304 17.91 -7.85 53.35
C THR A 304 16.71 -6.93 53.14
N GLN A 305 16.97 -5.70 52.68
CA GLN A 305 15.93 -4.71 52.45
C GLN A 305 15.03 -5.09 51.28
N SER A 306 15.60 -5.53 50.15
CA SER A 306 14.84 -5.96 48.97
C SER A 306 13.95 -7.17 49.29
N TYR A 307 14.51 -8.14 50.02
CA TYR A 307 13.77 -9.34 50.40
C TYR A 307 12.58 -9.02 51.30
N LEU A 308 12.76 -8.16 52.32
CA LEU A 308 11.67 -7.75 53.21
C LEU A 308 10.63 -6.85 52.52
N ALA A 309 11.02 -6.08 51.51
CA ALA A 309 10.08 -5.28 50.72
C ALA A 309 9.17 -6.14 49.84
N LYS A 310 9.72 -7.22 49.26
CA LYS A 310 8.97 -8.17 48.44
C LYS A 310 8.14 -9.17 49.26
N ASN A 311 8.50 -9.38 50.52
CA ASN A 311 7.91 -10.39 51.40
C ASN A 311 7.37 -9.75 52.70
N PRO A 312 6.21 -9.07 52.65
CA PRO A 312 5.66 -8.37 53.80
C PRO A 312 5.29 -9.30 54.95
N ASP A 313 4.92 -10.55 54.67
CA ASP A 313 4.67 -11.61 55.65
C ASP A 313 5.90 -11.89 56.54
N VAL A 314 7.09 -11.94 55.92
CA VAL A 314 8.35 -12.14 56.66
C VAL A 314 8.67 -10.92 57.52
N LYS A 315 8.43 -9.73 56.98
CA LYS A 315 8.63 -8.46 57.71
C LYS A 315 7.72 -8.35 58.93
N GLU A 316 6.43 -8.66 58.79
CA GLU A 316 5.46 -8.63 59.88
C GLU A 316 5.76 -9.68 60.96
N SER A 317 6.24 -10.86 60.56
CA SER A 317 6.62 -11.91 61.50
C SER A 317 7.91 -11.62 62.30
N GLY A 318 8.67 -10.59 61.91
CA GLY A 318 9.96 -10.25 62.52
C GLY A 318 11.03 -11.34 62.36
N GLN A 319 10.86 -12.27 61.42
CA GLN A 319 11.82 -13.33 61.19
C GLN A 319 13.07 -12.81 60.48
N ASN A 320 14.22 -13.45 60.76
CA ASN A 320 15.44 -13.13 60.03
C ASN A 320 15.26 -13.52 58.54
N PRO A 321 15.37 -12.57 57.60
CA PRO A 321 15.02 -12.76 56.20
C PRO A 321 15.90 -13.78 55.50
N LEU A 322 17.20 -13.80 55.79
CA LEU A 322 18.10 -14.77 55.17
C LEU A 322 17.81 -16.19 55.68
N ILE A 323 17.53 -16.34 56.97
CA ILE A 323 17.16 -17.64 57.55
C ILE A 323 15.84 -18.13 56.99
N HIS A 324 14.85 -17.24 56.87
CA HIS A 324 13.57 -17.55 56.24
C HIS A 324 13.77 -18.01 54.80
N TYR A 325 14.58 -17.29 54.03
CA TYR A 325 14.88 -17.66 52.66
C TYR A 325 15.53 -19.03 52.54
N ILE A 326 16.53 -19.33 53.36
CA ILE A 326 17.21 -20.63 53.34
C ILE A 326 16.27 -21.77 53.74
N LYS A 327 15.41 -21.57 54.74
CA LYS A 327 14.51 -22.63 55.25
C LYS A 327 13.28 -22.85 54.39
N PHE A 328 12.71 -21.79 53.82
CA PHE A 328 11.40 -21.84 53.15
C PHE A 328 11.45 -21.10 51.81
N GLY A 329 11.94 -19.87 51.79
CA GLY A 329 11.80 -18.98 50.64
C GLY A 329 12.42 -19.50 49.34
N ARG A 330 13.52 -20.27 49.41
CA ARG A 330 14.13 -20.90 48.23
C ARG A 330 13.21 -21.97 47.62
N ALA A 331 12.57 -22.80 48.45
CA ALA A 331 11.63 -23.82 47.99
C ALA A 331 10.31 -23.21 47.48
N GLU A 332 9.92 -22.07 48.05
CA GLU A 332 8.75 -21.28 47.63
C GLU A 332 9.01 -20.43 46.36
N GLY A 333 10.23 -20.43 45.82
CA GLY A 333 10.58 -19.66 44.62
C GLY A 333 10.68 -18.15 44.83
N ARG A 334 10.85 -17.68 46.07
CA ARG A 334 10.99 -16.25 46.39
C ARG A 334 12.32 -15.72 45.85
N GLN A 335 12.32 -14.48 45.35
CA GLN A 335 13.54 -13.84 44.81
C GLN A 335 14.31 -13.10 45.91
N VAL A 336 15.64 -13.07 45.79
CA VAL A 336 16.59 -12.43 46.73
C VAL A 336 17.40 -11.32 46.09
#